data_AF-A0A7X3ZBM7-F1
#
_entry.id   AF-A0A7X3ZBM7-F1
#
_cell.length_a   1.000
_cell.length_b   1.000
_cell.length_c   1.000
_cell.angle_alpha   90.00
_cell.angle_beta   90.00
_cell.angle_gamma   90.00
#
_symmetry.space_group_name_H-M   'P 1'
#
loop_
_entity.id
_entity.type
_entity.pdbx_description
1 polymer ?
#
loop_
_entity_poly.entity_id
_entity_poly.type
_entity_poly.pdbx_seq_one_letter_code
_entity_poly.pdbx_strand_id
1 'polypeptide(L)'
;MARARACRGFTALKIEGGILPSEFLHAVATLEAPRQEGADYGLSKSLEIKEELARYWRIGNDLYGRYSERRPRQDLAASQVDVEEWLVPFLRSLLGYDDLADADSVVLEDRVFRLTHRACEGAVPLLLVTHDFDLDRADPRLGQDGRRQAPHGMMQEYLNAEDAALWGMVSNGSKLRILRDNPSLTRPSYIEADLDLVFAEELYPDFAALWLTAHSSRLRPLDDRASNCIIESWRATAQETGERVRENLRDGVTEALRQIGNGFLCHPANTGLREALETGALSSERYFQQLLRLIYRLLILFSAEERNLLHAPDATDEQRSLFADGYALSRLRERALRRRHYDRNRDLWQGLQITFGALATGAPGLGLSALGGLFRAGECPDLDGAAIANEHLLETVRNLAFFRSGNSLARVNYRDMDTEELGSVYESLLELRPVIDVDASPWAFAFIGDGNGERVKGSERKLTGSYYTPSSLVGELVKSTLDPVIAEAVRARPEDPCGAILDLKVVDPACGSGHFLLAAARRLADEIARVESGAETPDEGARQHALREVVRHCIYGVDQNPLAVELCKAALWMETVEPGKPLAFLDPHILQGDSP
;
A
#
# COMPACT_ATOMS: atom_id res chain seq x y z
N MET A 1 -11.50 25.73 -14.35
CA MET A 1 -10.12 25.18 -14.22
C MET A 1 -9.64 25.00 -12.77
N ALA A 2 -10.25 25.63 -11.75
CA ALA A 2 -9.81 25.48 -10.35
C ALA A 2 -10.25 24.17 -9.63
N ARG A 3 -11.29 23.48 -10.14
CA ARG A 3 -11.83 22.24 -9.51
C ARG A 3 -11.12 20.94 -9.89
N ALA A 4 -10.18 20.99 -10.84
CA ALA A 4 -9.44 19.81 -11.31
C ALA A 4 -8.07 19.62 -10.62
N ARG A 5 -7.73 20.47 -9.64
CA ARG A 5 -6.45 20.46 -8.92
C ARG A 5 -6.53 19.76 -7.55
N ALA A 6 -7.72 19.34 -7.12
CA ALA A 6 -8.00 18.77 -5.79
C ALA A 6 -7.60 17.28 -5.62
N CYS A 7 -6.71 16.77 -6.47
CA CYS A 7 -6.27 15.37 -6.43
C CYS A 7 -4.74 15.26 -6.53
N ARG A 8 -4.02 16.24 -5.96
CA ARG A 8 -2.61 16.05 -5.59
C ARG A 8 -2.61 15.75 -4.10
N GLY A 9 -2.06 14.60 -3.72
CA GLY A 9 -1.82 14.28 -2.31
C GLY A 9 -0.90 15.32 -1.67
N PHE A 10 -0.75 15.24 -0.35
CA PHE A 10 0.26 15.99 0.39
C PHE A 10 1.65 15.70 -0.18
N THR A 11 2.48 16.73 -0.28
CA THR A 11 3.84 16.64 -0.84
C THR A 11 4.84 16.30 0.26
N ALA A 12 4.64 16.84 1.45
CA ALA A 12 5.54 16.69 2.59
C ALA A 12 5.04 15.71 3.65
N LEU A 13 3.84 15.13 3.49
CA LEU A 13 3.31 14.10 4.37
C LEU A 13 3.33 12.73 3.69
N LYS A 14 3.87 11.74 4.38
CA LYS A 14 3.97 10.36 3.94
C LYS A 14 3.30 9.46 4.98
N ILE A 15 2.50 8.49 4.52
CA ILE A 15 1.92 7.46 5.38
C ILE A 15 2.45 6.12 4.93
N GLU A 16 2.94 5.33 5.88
CA GLU A 16 3.45 3.99 5.67
C GLU A 16 2.70 2.96 6.52
N GLY A 17 2.66 1.72 6.05
CA GLY A 17 2.07 0.58 6.77
C GLY A 17 0.55 0.64 6.97
N GLY A 18 -0.16 1.52 6.25
CA GLY A 18 -1.63 1.58 6.29
C GLY A 18 -2.21 2.08 7.62
N ILE A 19 -1.43 2.82 8.43
CA ILE A 19 -1.87 3.31 9.74
C ILE A 19 -3.13 4.19 9.64
N LEU A 20 -3.22 4.98 8.57
CA LEU A 20 -4.39 5.74 8.12
C LEU A 20 -4.37 5.77 6.58
N PRO A 21 -5.50 5.55 5.89
CA PRO A 21 -5.57 5.74 4.44
C PRO A 21 -5.30 7.19 4.06
N SER A 22 -4.65 7.43 2.91
CA SER A 22 -4.39 8.80 2.42
C SER A 22 -5.67 9.63 2.25
N GLU A 23 -6.78 8.99 1.90
CA GLU A 23 -8.10 9.64 1.78
C GLU A 23 -8.62 10.13 3.14
N PHE A 24 -8.33 9.38 4.21
CA PHE A 24 -8.72 9.78 5.56
C PHE A 24 -7.93 11.01 6.01
N LEU A 25 -6.64 11.10 5.69
CA LEU A 25 -5.85 12.31 5.96
C LEU A 25 -6.39 13.54 5.22
N HIS A 26 -6.91 13.35 4.00
CA HIS A 26 -7.61 14.42 3.29
C HIS A 26 -8.89 14.85 4.01
N ALA A 27 -9.69 13.89 4.51
CA ALA A 27 -10.88 14.19 5.32
C ALA A 27 -10.52 14.94 6.62
N VAL A 28 -9.40 14.60 7.25
CA VAL A 28 -8.85 15.32 8.40
C VAL A 28 -8.52 16.77 8.00
N ALA A 29 -7.83 16.97 6.87
CA ALA A 29 -7.44 18.30 6.40
C ALA A 29 -8.63 19.18 5.98
N THR A 30 -9.74 18.59 5.54
CA THR A 30 -10.99 19.30 5.20
C THR A 30 -11.93 19.49 6.39
N LEU A 31 -11.55 19.05 7.60
CA LEU A 31 -12.37 19.07 8.82
C LEU A 31 -13.65 18.23 8.70
N GLU A 32 -13.58 17.13 7.95
CA GLU A 32 -14.69 16.19 7.71
C GLU A 32 -14.57 14.92 8.57
N ALA A 33 -13.43 14.71 9.25
CA ALA A 33 -13.25 13.58 10.15
C ALA A 33 -13.98 13.79 11.49
N PRO A 34 -14.37 12.71 12.20
CA PRO A 34 -15.00 12.82 13.52
C PRO A 34 -14.09 13.55 14.53
N ARG A 35 -14.71 14.22 15.52
CA ARG A 35 -14.00 14.89 16.63
C ARG A 35 -13.03 16.00 16.19
N GLN A 36 -13.42 16.79 15.20
CA GLN A 36 -12.65 17.94 14.70
C GLN A 36 -13.30 19.30 14.99
N GLU A 37 -14.12 19.40 16.04
CA GLU A 37 -14.63 20.70 16.50
C GLU A 37 -13.54 21.47 17.23
N GLY A 38 -13.65 22.81 17.33
CA GLY A 38 -12.64 23.63 18.02
C GLY A 38 -12.37 23.17 19.46
N ALA A 39 -13.43 22.74 20.17
CA ALA A 39 -13.32 22.19 21.51
C ALA A 39 -12.50 20.90 21.57
N ASP A 40 -12.53 20.06 20.53
CA ASP A 40 -11.71 18.85 20.47
C ASP A 40 -10.21 19.16 20.36
N TYR A 41 -9.84 20.37 19.89
CA TYR A 41 -8.46 20.85 19.88
C TYR A 41 -8.13 21.72 21.10
N GLY A 42 -9.00 21.77 22.11
CA GLY A 42 -8.81 22.62 23.29
C GLY A 42 -9.00 24.11 23.02
N LEU A 43 -9.60 24.49 21.88
CA LEU A 43 -9.89 25.88 21.55
C LEU A 43 -11.15 26.36 22.28
N SER A 44 -11.17 27.63 22.65
CA SER A 44 -12.35 28.27 23.23
C SER A 44 -13.43 28.48 22.15
N LYS A 45 -14.69 28.64 22.57
CA LYS A 45 -15.84 28.84 21.66
C LYS A 45 -15.72 30.07 20.75
N SER A 46 -14.85 31.02 21.07
CA SER A 46 -14.64 32.24 20.29
C SER A 46 -13.56 32.10 19.21
N LEU A 47 -12.83 30.99 19.17
CA LEU A 47 -11.73 30.78 18.24
C LEU A 47 -12.12 29.75 17.17
N GLU A 48 -11.86 30.10 15.91
CA GLU A 48 -12.02 29.17 14.80
C GLU A 48 -10.71 28.45 14.49
N ILE A 49 -10.80 27.15 14.17
CA ILE A 49 -9.63 26.32 13.83
C ILE A 49 -8.82 26.94 12.68
N LYS A 50 -9.48 27.51 11.67
CA LYS A 50 -8.79 28.11 10.52
C LYS A 50 -7.97 29.34 10.89
N GLU A 51 -8.45 30.15 11.83
CA GLU A 51 -7.74 31.34 12.32
C GLU A 51 -6.53 30.92 13.16
N GLU A 52 -6.70 29.95 14.04
CA GLU A 52 -5.59 29.41 14.85
C GLU A 52 -4.55 28.70 13.99
N LEU A 53 -4.94 27.95 12.95
CA LEU A 53 -4.00 27.37 11.99
C LEU A 53 -3.14 28.45 11.32
N ALA A 54 -3.74 29.57 10.89
CA ALA A 54 -3.00 30.69 10.32
C ALA A 54 -2.05 31.35 11.34
N ARG A 55 -2.42 31.38 12.62
CA ARG A 55 -1.59 31.86 13.71
C ARG A 55 -0.41 30.92 13.97
N TYR A 56 -0.66 29.62 14.16
CA TYR A 56 0.39 28.61 14.39
C TYR A 56 1.33 28.49 13.19
N TRP A 57 0.83 28.68 11.97
CA TRP A 57 1.67 28.76 10.78
C TRP A 57 2.72 29.88 10.87
N ARG A 58 2.33 31.08 11.32
CA ARG A 58 3.27 32.20 11.52
C ARG A 58 4.30 31.91 12.61
N ILE A 59 3.87 31.30 13.71
CA ILE A 59 4.77 30.91 14.80
C ILE A 59 5.76 29.84 14.31
N GLY A 60 5.28 28.86 13.53
CA GLY A 60 6.11 27.82 12.93
C GLY A 60 7.17 28.37 11.99
N ASN A 61 6.79 29.30 11.10
CA ASN A 61 7.75 29.94 10.19
C ASN A 61 8.81 30.75 10.93
N ASP A 62 8.44 31.46 12.00
CA ASP A 62 9.41 32.19 12.83
C ASP A 62 10.40 31.24 13.53
N LEU A 63 9.89 30.16 14.12
CA LEU A 63 10.72 29.14 14.76
C LEU A 63 11.64 28.46 13.74
N TYR A 64 11.10 28.08 12.57
CA TYR A 64 11.86 27.39 11.52
C TYR A 64 12.89 28.30 10.88
N GLY A 65 12.58 29.59 10.66
CA GLY A 65 13.55 30.57 10.17
C GLY A 65 14.77 30.68 11.09
N ARG A 66 14.53 30.81 12.40
CA ARG A 66 15.60 30.82 13.41
C ARG A 66 16.38 29.51 13.44
N TYR A 67 15.69 28.38 13.33
CA TYR A 67 16.30 27.06 13.24
C TYR A 67 17.22 26.94 12.02
N SER A 68 16.71 27.24 10.83
CA SER A 68 17.43 27.13 9.56
C SER A 68 18.66 28.04 9.49
N GLU A 69 18.61 29.23 10.09
CA GLU A 69 19.77 30.13 10.17
C GLU A 69 20.86 29.60 11.12
N ARG A 70 20.47 28.91 12.20
CA ARG A 70 21.39 28.47 13.25
C ARG A 70 21.89 27.04 13.04
N ARG A 71 21.13 26.17 12.39
CA ARG A 71 21.49 24.75 12.13
C ARG A 71 22.88 24.58 11.49
N PRO A 72 23.33 25.40 10.52
CA PRO A 72 24.64 25.24 9.89
C PRO A 72 25.83 25.67 10.76
N ARG A 73 25.58 26.33 11.91
CA ARG A 73 26.63 26.88 12.77
C ARG A 73 27.30 25.79 13.61
N GLN A 74 28.61 25.63 13.40
CA GLN A 74 29.42 24.64 14.14
C GLN A 74 29.82 25.09 15.55
N ASP A 75 29.64 26.37 15.89
CA ASP A 75 29.95 26.91 17.22
C ASP A 75 28.82 26.70 18.24
N LEU A 76 27.67 26.21 17.80
CA LEU A 76 26.52 25.87 18.66
C LEU A 76 26.42 24.34 18.83
N ALA A 77 25.95 23.89 19.99
CA ALA A 77 25.64 22.49 20.20
C ALA A 77 24.38 22.11 19.40
N ALA A 78 24.44 21.03 18.62
CA ALA A 78 23.30 20.57 17.82
C ALA A 78 22.05 20.29 18.68
N SER A 79 22.22 19.72 19.88
CA SER A 79 21.10 19.46 20.81
C SER A 79 20.40 20.73 21.24
N GLN A 80 21.14 21.82 21.45
CA GLN A 80 20.56 23.11 21.78
C GLN A 80 19.72 23.65 20.62
N VAL A 81 20.24 23.59 19.39
CA VAL A 81 19.58 24.17 18.21
C VAL A 81 18.41 23.31 17.75
N ASP A 82 18.62 22.00 17.57
CA ASP A 82 17.62 21.09 17.01
C ASP A 82 16.53 20.74 18.04
N VAL A 83 16.90 20.48 19.29
CA VAL A 83 15.95 19.98 20.29
C VAL A 83 15.38 21.12 21.13
N GLU A 84 16.23 21.85 21.85
CA GLU A 84 15.77 22.85 22.84
C GLU A 84 15.15 24.10 22.20
N GLU A 85 15.71 24.57 21.08
CA GLU A 85 15.28 25.81 20.42
C GLU A 85 14.29 25.60 19.27
N TRP A 86 14.22 24.38 18.71
CA TRP A 86 13.34 24.04 17.59
C TRP A 86 12.25 23.02 17.97
N LEU A 87 12.59 21.75 18.20
CA LEU A 87 11.59 20.68 18.40
C LEU A 87 10.74 20.85 19.66
N VAL A 88 11.33 21.19 20.80
CA VAL A 88 10.59 21.40 22.05
C VAL A 88 9.59 22.57 21.92
N PRO A 89 10.00 23.76 21.42
CA PRO A 89 9.08 24.85 21.14
C PRO A 89 8.03 24.50 20.08
N PHE A 90 8.40 23.74 19.04
CA PHE A 90 7.47 23.25 18.03
C PHE A 90 6.38 22.37 18.66
N LEU A 91 6.74 21.38 19.46
CA LEU A 91 5.79 20.50 20.14
C LEU A 91 4.89 21.25 21.13
N ARG A 92 5.48 22.10 21.99
CA ARG A 92 4.73 22.85 22.99
C ARG A 92 3.85 23.93 22.37
N SER A 93 4.44 24.81 21.57
CA SER A 93 3.80 26.05 21.10
C SER A 93 2.92 25.86 19.88
N LEU A 94 3.20 24.86 19.03
CA LEU A 94 2.40 24.59 17.84
C LEU A 94 1.48 23.39 18.05
N LEU A 95 2.01 22.26 18.51
CA LEU A 95 1.23 21.02 18.60
C LEU A 95 0.53 20.83 19.95
N GLY A 96 0.64 21.78 20.89
CA GLY A 96 -0.13 21.80 22.14
C GLY A 96 0.32 20.77 23.18
N TYR A 97 1.56 20.30 23.13
CA TYR A 97 2.14 19.41 24.14
C TYR A 97 2.64 20.20 25.35
N ASP A 98 1.74 20.92 26.04
CA ASP A 98 2.09 21.81 27.16
C ASP A 98 2.75 21.08 28.34
N ASP A 99 2.46 19.78 28.50
CA ASP A 99 2.99 18.89 29.53
C ASP A 99 4.23 18.10 29.08
N LEU A 100 4.85 18.45 27.96
CA LEU A 100 6.08 17.83 27.49
C LEU A 100 7.16 17.95 28.58
N ALA A 101 7.69 16.83 29.06
CA ALA A 101 8.68 16.76 30.11
C ALA A 101 9.85 15.86 29.70
N ASP A 102 11.04 16.12 30.24
CA ASP A 102 12.21 15.27 30.04
C ASP A 102 11.94 13.86 30.56
N ALA A 103 12.48 12.86 29.86
CA ALA A 103 12.34 11.45 30.22
C ALA A 103 13.72 10.83 30.48
N ASP A 104 13.77 9.97 31.49
CA ASP A 104 14.92 9.10 31.73
C ASP A 104 14.90 7.91 30.78
N SER A 105 16.07 7.27 30.62
CA SER A 105 16.15 5.99 29.93
C SER A 105 15.37 4.91 30.67
N VAL A 106 14.58 4.12 29.94
CA VAL A 106 13.74 3.05 30.49
C VAL A 106 14.41 1.71 30.21
N VAL A 107 14.39 0.81 31.20
CA VAL A 107 14.89 -0.56 31.01
C VAL A 107 13.70 -1.52 30.94
N LEU A 108 13.52 -2.22 29.82
CA LEU A 108 12.54 -3.27 29.63
C LEU A 108 13.25 -4.52 29.12
N GLU A 109 13.03 -5.68 29.77
CA GLU A 109 13.60 -6.98 29.36
C GLU A 109 15.12 -6.93 29.07
N ASP A 110 15.89 -6.32 29.98
CA ASP A 110 17.35 -6.11 29.86
C ASP A 110 17.81 -5.19 28.71
N ARG A 111 16.88 -4.53 28.00
CA ARG A 111 17.16 -3.51 26.98
C ARG A 111 16.89 -2.11 27.52
N VAL A 112 17.73 -1.15 27.15
CA VAL A 112 17.61 0.25 27.54
C VAL A 112 17.12 1.10 26.37
N PHE A 113 15.98 1.73 26.56
CA PHE A 113 15.33 2.65 25.63
C PHE A 113 15.61 4.07 26.07
N ARG A 114 16.31 4.84 25.22
CA ARG A 114 16.72 6.21 25.52
C ARG A 114 15.68 7.22 25.06
N LEU A 115 14.51 7.18 25.69
CA LEU A 115 13.49 8.21 25.48
C LEU A 115 14.06 9.56 25.93
N THR A 116 13.76 10.64 25.20
CA THR A 116 14.21 11.98 25.59
C THR A 116 13.12 12.76 26.28
N HIS A 117 11.86 12.56 25.89
CA HIS A 117 10.72 13.26 26.49
C HIS A 117 9.49 12.36 26.60
N ARG A 118 8.54 12.78 27.42
CA ARG A 118 7.19 12.25 27.49
C ARG A 118 6.18 13.39 27.49
N ALA A 119 5.00 13.14 26.93
CA ALA A 119 3.89 14.07 26.97
C ALA A 119 2.57 13.33 27.23
N CYS A 120 1.48 14.08 27.35
CA CYS A 120 0.15 13.53 27.64
C CYS A 120 0.14 12.66 28.91
N GLU A 121 0.63 13.22 30.01
CA GLU A 121 0.74 12.55 31.31
C GLU A 121 1.59 11.26 31.28
N GLY A 122 2.54 11.17 30.34
CA GLY A 122 3.45 10.04 30.22
C GLY A 122 3.09 9.02 29.13
N ALA A 123 1.86 9.11 28.59
CA ALA A 123 1.31 8.16 27.63
C ALA A 123 1.97 8.22 26.25
N VAL A 124 2.53 9.38 25.87
CA VAL A 124 3.20 9.56 24.57
C VAL A 124 4.70 9.70 24.80
N PRO A 125 5.52 8.65 24.56
CA PRO A 125 6.97 8.74 24.53
C PRO A 125 7.47 9.48 23.29
N LEU A 126 8.56 10.24 23.45
CA LEU A 126 9.22 10.93 22.35
C LEU A 126 10.73 10.66 22.35
N LEU A 127 11.28 10.46 21.15
CA LEU A 127 12.71 10.40 20.87
C LEU A 127 13.08 11.56 19.94
N LEU A 128 13.49 12.66 20.55
CA LEU A 128 13.99 13.86 19.87
C LEU A 128 15.52 13.76 19.77
N VAL A 129 16.03 13.62 18.55
CA VAL A 129 17.46 13.54 18.22
C VAL A 129 17.89 14.74 17.38
N THR A 130 19.19 14.91 17.21
CA THR A 130 19.79 15.98 16.42
C THR A 130 19.81 15.66 14.93
N HIS A 131 20.01 16.67 14.09
CA HIS A 131 19.89 16.58 12.63
C HIS A 131 20.93 15.70 11.93
N ASP A 132 21.98 15.32 12.64
CA ASP A 132 23.01 14.39 12.19
C ASP A 132 22.58 12.92 12.33
N PHE A 133 21.46 12.64 13.01
CA PHE A 133 20.80 11.35 12.95
C PHE A 133 19.87 11.27 11.74
N ASP A 134 19.99 10.18 11.00
CA ASP A 134 18.95 9.74 10.08
C ASP A 134 18.00 8.82 10.86
N LEU A 135 16.68 9.00 10.68
CA LEU A 135 15.67 8.27 11.45
C LEU A 135 15.65 6.78 11.12
N ASP A 136 16.06 6.38 9.91
CA ASP A 136 16.10 5.00 9.44
C ASP A 136 17.49 4.37 9.59
N ARG A 137 18.54 5.20 9.61
CA ARG A 137 19.91 4.69 9.67
C ARG A 137 20.32 4.39 11.10
N ALA A 138 20.90 3.20 11.28
CA ALA A 138 21.40 2.80 12.57
C ALA A 138 22.64 3.59 13.01
N ASP A 139 22.61 4.07 14.25
CA ASP A 139 23.68 4.85 14.86
C ASP A 139 24.19 4.15 16.13
N PRO A 140 25.52 4.02 16.32
CA PRO A 140 26.10 3.40 17.52
C PRO A 140 25.82 4.19 18.80
N ARG A 141 25.53 5.49 18.71
CA ARG A 141 25.21 6.33 19.88
C ARG A 141 23.90 5.94 20.52
N LEU A 142 22.97 5.33 19.79
CA LEU A 142 21.68 4.88 20.30
C LEU A 142 21.68 3.39 20.68
N GLY A 143 22.58 2.59 20.14
CA GLY A 143 22.64 1.17 20.43
C GLY A 143 23.24 0.81 21.81
N GLN A 144 23.17 -0.48 22.13
CA GLN A 144 23.70 -1.09 23.35
C GLN A 144 24.60 -2.29 23.04
N ASP A 145 25.55 -2.60 23.93
CA ASP A 145 26.44 -3.76 23.82
C ASP A 145 27.14 -3.91 22.45
N GLY A 146 27.56 -2.77 21.88
CA GLY A 146 28.21 -2.71 20.58
C GLY A 146 27.28 -2.81 19.36
N ARG A 147 25.96 -2.95 19.57
CA ARG A 147 24.95 -2.90 18.50
C ARG A 147 24.69 -1.47 18.05
N ARG A 148 24.11 -1.32 16.86
CA ARG A 148 23.64 -0.04 16.32
C ARG A 148 22.12 -0.04 16.29
N GLN A 149 21.53 1.14 16.46
CA GLN A 149 20.09 1.27 16.45
C GLN A 149 19.66 2.56 15.76
N ALA A 150 18.61 2.47 14.94
CA ALA A 150 18.01 3.63 14.32
C ALA A 150 17.01 4.28 15.29
N PRO A 151 16.84 5.62 15.29
CA PRO A 151 15.84 6.30 16.11
C PRO A 151 14.42 5.74 15.92
N HIS A 152 14.00 5.50 14.67
CA HIS A 152 12.69 4.92 14.37
C HIS A 152 12.52 3.55 15.03
N GLY A 153 13.52 2.68 14.89
CA GLY A 153 13.47 1.33 15.44
C GLY A 153 13.45 1.27 16.96
N MET A 154 14.20 2.14 17.63
CA MET A 154 14.16 2.24 19.09
C MET A 154 12.76 2.58 19.59
N MET A 155 12.09 3.53 18.95
CA MET A 155 10.72 3.87 19.31
C MET A 155 9.77 2.71 19.01
N GLN A 156 9.89 2.07 17.84
CA GLN A 156 9.02 0.95 17.47
C GLN A 156 9.14 -0.23 18.45
N GLU A 157 10.35 -0.60 18.84
CA GLU A 157 10.58 -1.65 19.83
C GLU A 157 10.07 -1.27 21.21
N TYR A 158 10.25 -0.02 21.63
CA TYR A 158 9.68 0.46 22.89
C TYR A 158 8.16 0.33 22.91
N LEU A 159 7.48 0.80 21.86
CA LEU A 159 6.02 0.72 21.73
C LEU A 159 5.52 -0.74 21.68
N ASN A 160 6.31 -1.64 21.08
CA ASN A 160 5.97 -3.06 21.05
C ASN A 160 6.19 -3.78 22.39
N ALA A 161 7.03 -3.23 23.28
CA ALA A 161 7.38 -3.81 24.57
C ALA A 161 6.59 -3.20 25.75
N GLU A 162 6.05 -1.99 25.59
CA GLU A 162 5.35 -1.25 26.63
C GLU A 162 3.85 -1.14 26.35
N ASP A 163 3.04 -1.90 27.09
CA ASP A 163 1.57 -1.88 26.97
C ASP A 163 0.96 -0.51 27.35
N ALA A 164 1.65 0.28 28.19
CA ALA A 164 1.17 1.60 28.62
C ALA A 164 1.33 2.69 27.55
N ALA A 165 2.06 2.44 26.46
CA ALA A 165 2.34 3.41 25.40
C ALA A 165 1.95 2.84 24.03
N LEU A 166 0.80 3.26 23.51
CA LEU A 166 0.32 2.79 22.20
C LEU A 166 0.93 3.57 21.03
N TRP A 167 1.17 4.87 21.22
CA TRP A 167 1.63 5.80 20.20
C TRP A 167 2.84 6.58 20.68
N GLY A 168 3.80 6.85 19.79
CA GLY A 168 5.02 7.59 20.10
C GLY A 168 5.49 8.48 18.97
N MET A 169 6.44 9.37 19.24
CA MET A 169 7.02 10.26 18.24
C MET A 169 8.54 10.18 18.16
N VAL A 170 9.08 10.28 16.96
CA VAL A 170 10.53 10.43 16.75
C VAL A 170 10.81 11.57 15.78
N SER A 171 11.82 12.38 16.06
CA SER A 171 12.19 13.50 15.20
C SER A 171 13.67 13.82 15.27
N ASN A 172 14.23 14.24 14.14
CA ASN A 172 15.62 14.72 14.00
C ASN A 172 15.70 16.22 13.63
N GLY A 173 14.62 16.98 13.83
CA GLY A 173 14.56 18.40 13.44
C GLY A 173 14.04 18.60 12.01
N SER A 174 14.53 17.81 11.06
CA SER A 174 14.07 17.84 9.65
C SER A 174 12.78 17.06 9.44
N LYS A 175 12.60 15.94 10.13
CA LYS A 175 11.44 15.05 9.98
C LYS A 175 10.79 14.77 11.31
N LEU A 176 9.48 14.62 11.33
CA LEU A 176 8.70 14.15 12.48
C LEU A 176 7.92 12.90 12.07
N ARG A 177 8.05 11.82 12.83
CA ARG A 177 7.25 10.61 12.67
C ARG A 177 6.37 10.36 13.87
N ILE A 178 5.13 9.94 13.60
CA ILE A 178 4.20 9.40 14.57
C ILE A 178 4.12 7.89 14.32
N LEU A 179 4.45 7.11 15.34
CA LEU A 179 4.45 5.66 15.32
C LEU A 179 3.36 5.12 16.22
N ARG A 180 2.90 3.92 15.88
CA ARG A 180 2.06 3.08 16.72
C ARG A 180 2.79 1.76 17.00
N ASP A 181 2.43 1.07 18.08
CA ASP A 181 2.73 -0.35 18.23
C ASP A 181 2.42 -1.13 16.93
N ASN A 182 3.37 -1.96 16.52
CA ASN A 182 3.23 -2.84 15.37
C ASN A 182 4.03 -4.13 15.63
N PRO A 183 3.38 -5.16 16.19
CA PRO A 183 4.03 -6.44 16.45
C PRO A 183 4.43 -7.17 15.16
N SER A 184 3.83 -6.82 14.02
CA SER A 184 4.24 -7.32 12.70
C SER A 184 5.47 -6.55 12.22
N LEU A 185 6.66 -7.06 12.55
CA LEU A 185 7.96 -6.47 12.14
C LEU A 185 8.16 -6.41 10.61
N THR A 186 7.26 -7.04 9.84
CA THR A 186 7.30 -7.20 8.39
C THR A 186 7.01 -5.94 7.58
N ARG A 187 6.49 -4.86 8.20
CA ARG A 187 6.35 -3.56 7.54
C ARG A 187 6.33 -2.41 8.57
N PRO A 188 7.14 -1.35 8.42
CA PRO A 188 7.04 -0.20 9.30
C PRO A 188 5.71 0.55 9.08
N SER A 189 5.11 1.05 10.16
CA SER A 189 3.81 1.73 10.13
C SER A 189 3.91 3.08 10.85
N TYR A 190 3.84 4.17 10.09
CA TYR A 190 4.02 5.51 10.64
C TYR A 190 3.43 6.61 9.75
N ILE A 191 3.21 7.78 10.34
CA ILE A 191 2.93 9.03 9.63
C ILE A 191 4.18 9.89 9.72
N GLU A 192 4.80 10.24 8.59
CA GLU A 192 5.97 11.12 8.51
C GLU A 192 5.59 12.47 7.94
N ALA A 193 6.14 13.53 8.53
CA ALA A 193 6.16 14.87 7.98
C ALA A 193 7.61 15.33 7.75
N ASP A 194 7.89 15.77 6.53
CA ASP A 194 9.13 16.48 6.19
C ASP A 194 8.98 17.96 6.56
N LEU A 195 9.47 18.31 7.75
CA LEU A 195 9.37 19.66 8.29
C LEU A 195 10.18 20.66 7.47
N ASP A 196 11.35 20.23 6.96
CA ASP A 196 12.16 21.07 6.08
C ASP A 196 11.36 21.45 4.83
N LEU A 197 10.70 20.47 4.19
CA LEU A 197 9.87 20.72 3.00
C LEU A 197 8.61 21.53 3.33
N VAL A 198 7.93 21.26 4.45
CA VAL A 198 6.74 22.01 4.88
C VAL A 198 7.05 23.51 4.99
N PHE A 199 8.13 23.86 5.68
CA PHE A 199 8.43 25.27 5.98
C PHE A 199 9.26 25.95 4.89
N ALA A 200 10.25 25.28 4.30
CA ALA A 200 11.09 25.90 3.27
C ALA A 200 10.34 26.17 1.96
N GLU A 201 9.39 25.30 1.57
CA GLU A 201 8.57 25.48 0.37
C GLU A 201 7.20 26.11 0.67
N GLU A 202 7.01 26.64 1.89
CA GLU A 202 5.79 27.33 2.36
C GLU A 202 4.48 26.52 2.13
N LEU A 203 4.53 25.21 2.38
CA LEU A 203 3.41 24.29 2.13
C LEU A 203 2.35 24.35 3.23
N TYR A 204 1.57 25.43 3.26
CA TYR A 204 0.48 25.62 4.23
C TYR A 204 -0.54 24.45 4.30
N PRO A 205 -1.00 23.85 3.18
CA PRO A 205 -1.93 22.71 3.25
C PRO A 205 -1.36 21.50 4.00
N ASP A 206 -0.07 21.20 3.78
CA ASP A 206 0.65 20.11 4.44
C ASP A 206 0.85 20.42 5.93
N PHE A 207 1.18 21.67 6.27
CA PHE A 207 1.22 22.11 7.67
C PHE A 207 -0.13 21.96 8.37
N ALA A 208 -1.23 22.37 7.73
CA ALA A 208 -2.55 22.26 8.32
C ALA A 208 -2.93 20.80 8.59
N ALA A 209 -2.65 19.91 7.64
CA ALA A 209 -2.88 18.48 7.82
C ALA A 209 -1.99 17.87 8.91
N LEU A 210 -0.71 18.28 8.99
CA LEU A 210 0.20 17.90 10.07
C LEU A 210 -0.36 18.34 11.43
N TRP A 211 -0.73 19.61 11.58
CA TRP A 211 -1.25 20.15 12.83
C TRP A 211 -2.51 19.40 13.28
N LEU A 212 -3.48 19.21 12.38
CA LEU A 212 -4.74 18.52 12.67
C LEU A 212 -4.55 17.05 13.07
N THR A 213 -3.45 16.42 12.64
CA THR A 213 -3.16 15.00 12.90
C THR A 213 -2.24 14.81 14.11
N ALA A 214 -1.26 15.69 14.31
CA ALA A 214 -0.21 15.55 15.31
C ALA A 214 -0.48 16.33 16.62
N HIS A 215 -1.51 17.18 16.65
CA HIS A 215 -1.87 17.94 17.85
C HIS A 215 -2.07 17.03 19.07
N SER A 216 -1.67 17.49 20.26
CA SER A 216 -1.67 16.70 21.49
C SER A 216 -3.02 16.09 21.81
N SER A 217 -4.12 16.79 21.51
CA SER A 217 -5.48 16.27 21.71
C SER A 217 -5.81 15.03 20.87
N ARG A 218 -5.04 14.72 19.83
CA ARG A 218 -5.23 13.52 19.00
C ARG A 218 -4.66 12.28 19.66
N LEU A 219 -3.50 12.42 20.28
CA LEU A 219 -2.74 11.34 20.92
C LEU A 219 -3.02 11.22 22.42
N ARG A 220 -3.48 12.29 23.08
CA ARG A 220 -3.84 12.28 24.50
C ARG A 220 -4.95 11.26 24.75
N PRO A 221 -4.75 10.30 25.67
CA PRO A 221 -5.81 9.41 26.11
C PRO A 221 -6.99 10.18 26.67
N LEU A 222 -8.22 9.75 26.33
CA LEU A 222 -9.46 10.31 26.86
C LEU A 222 -9.83 9.71 28.23
N ASP A 223 -9.18 8.60 28.60
CA ASP A 223 -9.23 7.95 29.91
C ASP A 223 -7.84 7.36 30.26
N ASP A 224 -7.74 6.55 31.32
CA ASP A 224 -6.46 5.94 31.75
C ASP A 224 -5.89 4.89 30.77
N ARG A 225 -6.55 4.63 29.62
CA ARG A 225 -6.11 3.65 28.62
C ARG A 225 -5.52 4.36 27.41
N ALA A 226 -4.25 4.06 27.10
CA ALA A 226 -3.57 4.59 25.92
C ALA A 226 -4.29 4.28 24.59
N SER A 227 -5.09 3.21 24.55
CA SER A 227 -5.91 2.83 23.40
C SER A 227 -7.15 3.70 23.17
N ASN A 228 -7.54 4.53 24.14
CA ASN A 228 -8.71 5.40 24.01
C ASN A 228 -8.29 6.84 23.66
N CYS A 229 -7.64 7.01 22.51
CA CYS A 229 -7.30 8.33 21.96
C CYS A 229 -7.98 8.55 20.60
N ILE A 230 -8.06 9.81 20.15
CA ILE A 230 -8.82 10.16 18.95
C ILE A 230 -8.17 9.55 17.70
N ILE A 231 -6.83 9.59 17.60
CA ILE A 231 -6.12 9.02 16.45
C ILE A 231 -6.34 7.50 16.34
N GLU A 232 -6.50 6.80 17.46
CA GLU A 232 -6.83 5.38 17.48
C GLU A 232 -8.27 5.13 17.01
N SER A 233 -9.22 5.98 17.42
CA SER A 233 -10.61 5.90 16.95
C SER A 233 -10.72 6.18 15.43
N TRP A 234 -9.88 7.07 14.91
CA TRP A 234 -9.75 7.34 13.48
C TRP A 234 -9.19 6.14 12.73
N ARG A 235 -8.13 5.50 13.24
CA ARG A 235 -7.60 4.27 12.67
C ARG A 235 -8.64 3.15 12.66
N ALA A 236 -9.35 2.94 13.75
CA ALA A 236 -10.42 1.93 13.81
C ALA A 236 -11.51 2.19 12.76
N THR A 237 -11.99 3.44 12.66
CA THR A 237 -12.97 3.86 11.65
C THR A 237 -12.45 3.66 10.22
N ALA A 238 -11.17 3.95 9.99
CA ALA A 238 -10.53 3.77 8.71
C ALA A 238 -10.36 2.29 8.34
N GLN A 239 -10.06 1.42 9.31
CA GLN A 239 -10.01 -0.02 9.10
C GLN A 239 -11.38 -0.60 8.71
N GLU A 240 -12.44 -0.24 9.43
CA GLU A 240 -13.83 -0.62 9.09
C GLU A 240 -14.22 -0.15 7.68
N THR A 241 -13.82 1.08 7.33
CA THR A 241 -14.03 1.62 5.99
C THR A 241 -13.24 0.81 4.94
N GLY A 242 -12.00 0.43 5.25
CA GLY A 242 -11.17 -0.43 4.40
C GLY A 242 -11.81 -1.80 4.14
N GLU A 243 -12.38 -2.45 5.16
CA GLU A 243 -13.09 -3.73 4.97
C GLU A 243 -14.26 -3.58 3.99
N ARG A 244 -15.03 -2.51 4.15
CA ARG A 244 -16.13 -2.19 3.24
C ARG A 244 -15.64 -1.83 1.83
N VAL A 245 -14.49 -1.20 1.68
CA VAL A 245 -13.85 -0.96 0.38
C VAL A 245 -13.50 -2.28 -0.29
N ARG A 246 -12.96 -3.26 0.44
CA ARG A 246 -12.65 -4.60 -0.09
C ARG A 246 -13.91 -5.33 -0.57
N GLU A 247 -14.98 -5.32 0.21
CA GLU A 247 -16.26 -5.92 -0.20
C GLU A 247 -16.81 -5.24 -1.47
N ASN A 248 -16.82 -3.91 -1.50
CA ASN A 248 -17.26 -3.16 -2.67
C ASN A 248 -16.35 -3.40 -3.90
N LEU A 249 -15.05 -3.58 -3.70
CA LEU A 249 -14.11 -3.88 -4.77
C LEU A 249 -14.39 -5.27 -5.34
N ARG A 250 -14.63 -6.28 -4.51
CA ARG A 250 -15.05 -7.61 -4.98
C ARG A 250 -16.29 -7.54 -5.85
N ASP A 251 -17.30 -6.82 -5.41
CA ASP A 251 -18.54 -6.64 -6.16
C ASP A 251 -18.30 -5.87 -7.48
N GLY A 252 -17.46 -4.83 -7.43
CA GLY A 252 -17.02 -4.06 -8.59
C GLY A 252 -16.25 -4.91 -9.61
N VAL A 253 -15.33 -5.77 -9.17
CA VAL A 253 -14.60 -6.69 -10.05
C VAL A 253 -15.53 -7.73 -10.66
N THR A 254 -16.46 -8.27 -9.89
CA THR A 254 -17.46 -9.23 -10.37
C THR A 254 -18.33 -8.60 -11.47
N GLU A 255 -18.73 -7.34 -11.28
CA GLU A 255 -19.48 -6.60 -12.30
C GLU A 255 -18.62 -6.24 -13.50
N ALA A 256 -17.35 -5.88 -13.30
CA ALA A 256 -16.40 -5.64 -14.39
C ALA A 256 -16.22 -6.90 -15.26
N LEU A 257 -16.13 -8.09 -14.67
CA LEU A 257 -16.11 -9.38 -15.37
C LEU A 257 -17.38 -9.60 -16.21
N ARG A 258 -18.56 -9.27 -15.65
CA ARG A 258 -19.81 -9.31 -16.41
C ARG A 258 -19.80 -8.33 -17.58
N GLN A 259 -19.37 -7.09 -17.37
CA GLN A 259 -19.36 -6.08 -18.42
C GLN A 259 -18.41 -6.42 -19.55
N ILE A 260 -17.18 -6.86 -19.24
CA ILE A 260 -16.19 -7.20 -20.27
C ILE A 260 -16.56 -8.51 -20.98
N GLY A 261 -17.06 -9.52 -20.26
CA GLY A 261 -17.55 -10.78 -20.83
C GLY A 261 -18.70 -10.55 -21.80
N ASN A 262 -19.77 -9.91 -21.35
CA ASN A 262 -20.90 -9.56 -22.21
C ASN A 262 -20.47 -8.64 -23.37
N GLY A 263 -19.54 -7.72 -23.13
CA GLY A 263 -19.02 -6.83 -24.16
C GLY A 263 -18.39 -7.57 -25.33
N PHE A 264 -17.63 -8.64 -25.08
CA PHE A 264 -17.09 -9.48 -26.14
C PHE A 264 -18.16 -10.34 -26.82
N LEU A 265 -19.10 -10.92 -26.07
CA LEU A 265 -20.15 -11.76 -26.65
C LEU A 265 -21.11 -10.96 -27.55
N CYS A 266 -21.48 -9.75 -27.13
CA CYS A 266 -22.42 -8.88 -27.84
C CYS A 266 -21.81 -8.20 -29.08
N HIS A 267 -20.47 -8.08 -29.17
CA HIS A 267 -19.86 -7.29 -30.24
C HIS A 267 -20.01 -8.00 -31.61
N PRO A 268 -20.53 -7.33 -32.66
CA PRO A 268 -20.82 -7.97 -33.94
C PRO A 268 -19.61 -8.64 -34.61
N ALA A 269 -18.42 -8.05 -34.49
CA ALA A 269 -17.19 -8.56 -35.11
C ALA A 269 -16.65 -9.87 -34.50
N ASN A 270 -17.19 -10.33 -33.36
CA ASN A 270 -16.67 -11.50 -32.64
C ASN A 270 -17.45 -12.78 -32.98
N THR A 271 -17.73 -13.02 -34.27
CA THR A 271 -18.45 -14.23 -34.70
C THR A 271 -17.65 -15.50 -34.38
N GLY A 272 -16.34 -15.51 -34.63
CA GLY A 272 -15.48 -16.66 -34.34
C GLY A 272 -15.43 -17.03 -32.85
N LEU A 273 -15.49 -16.04 -31.94
CA LEU A 273 -15.57 -16.28 -30.51
C LEU A 273 -16.89 -16.99 -30.13
N ARG A 274 -18.01 -16.50 -30.67
CA ARG A 274 -19.33 -17.11 -30.42
C ARG A 274 -19.40 -18.53 -31.00
N GLU A 275 -18.90 -18.74 -32.21
CA GLU A 275 -18.83 -20.07 -32.83
C GLU A 275 -17.97 -21.04 -32.01
N ALA A 276 -16.82 -20.60 -31.48
CA ALA A 276 -15.97 -21.43 -30.62
C ALA A 276 -16.67 -21.84 -29.31
N LEU A 277 -17.45 -20.94 -28.72
CA LEU A 277 -18.26 -21.21 -27.52
C LEU A 277 -19.44 -22.13 -27.82
N GLU A 278 -20.16 -21.92 -28.94
CA GLU A 278 -21.30 -22.74 -29.36
C GLU A 278 -20.89 -24.19 -29.62
N THR A 279 -19.77 -24.37 -30.31
CA THR A 279 -19.23 -25.69 -30.67
C THR A 279 -18.52 -26.39 -29.52
N GLY A 280 -18.32 -25.71 -28.39
CA GLY A 280 -17.56 -26.20 -27.24
C GLY A 280 -16.04 -26.26 -27.47
N ALA A 281 -15.52 -25.71 -28.57
CA ALA A 281 -14.08 -25.56 -28.79
C ALA A 281 -13.43 -24.65 -27.72
N LEU A 282 -14.19 -23.66 -27.25
CA LEU A 282 -13.89 -22.86 -26.07
C LEU A 282 -14.93 -23.17 -24.99
N SER A 283 -14.51 -23.59 -23.80
CA SER A 283 -15.42 -23.76 -22.67
C SER A 283 -15.68 -22.44 -21.94
N SER A 284 -16.81 -22.34 -21.25
CA SER A 284 -17.13 -21.18 -20.39
C SER A 284 -16.05 -20.91 -19.34
N GLU A 285 -15.44 -21.97 -18.81
CA GLU A 285 -14.34 -21.90 -17.85
C GLU A 285 -13.07 -21.28 -18.47
N ARG A 286 -12.66 -21.73 -19.67
CA ARG A 286 -11.48 -21.17 -20.35
C ARG A 286 -11.72 -19.73 -20.82
N TYR A 287 -12.96 -19.41 -21.19
CA TYR A 287 -13.36 -18.04 -21.49
C TYR A 287 -13.24 -17.15 -20.25
N PHE A 288 -13.80 -17.58 -19.12
CA PHE A 288 -13.71 -16.88 -17.84
C PHE A 288 -12.28 -16.66 -17.38
N GLN A 289 -11.40 -17.66 -17.52
CA GLN A 289 -9.97 -17.53 -17.22
C GLN A 289 -9.30 -16.41 -18.03
N GLN A 290 -9.65 -16.23 -19.31
CA GLN A 290 -9.13 -15.13 -20.11
C GLN A 290 -9.71 -13.77 -19.69
N LEU A 291 -11.00 -13.70 -19.33
CA LEU A 291 -11.59 -12.48 -18.79
C LEU A 291 -10.91 -12.05 -17.48
N LEU A 292 -10.66 -12.99 -16.58
CA LEU A 292 -9.94 -12.76 -15.33
C LEU A 292 -8.54 -12.19 -15.61
N ARG A 293 -7.78 -12.81 -16.52
CA ARG A 293 -6.46 -12.30 -16.93
C ARG A 293 -6.53 -10.85 -17.44
N LEU A 294 -7.54 -10.49 -18.23
CA LEU A 294 -7.74 -9.11 -18.67
C LEU A 294 -8.03 -8.15 -17.51
N ILE A 295 -8.89 -8.55 -16.57
CA ILE A 295 -9.16 -7.75 -15.36
C ILE A 295 -7.89 -7.58 -14.53
N TYR A 296 -7.08 -8.63 -14.39
CA TYR A 296 -5.78 -8.56 -13.71
C TYR A 296 -4.84 -7.56 -14.39
N ARG A 297 -4.77 -7.55 -15.72
CA ARG A 297 -3.95 -6.57 -16.47
C ARG A 297 -4.35 -5.14 -16.11
N LEU A 298 -5.66 -4.88 -15.97
CA LEU A 298 -6.18 -3.57 -15.61
C LEU A 298 -5.86 -3.18 -14.15
N LEU A 299 -6.03 -4.11 -13.21
CA LEU A 299 -5.78 -3.87 -11.79
C LEU A 299 -4.28 -3.63 -11.51
N ILE A 300 -3.43 -4.46 -12.11
CA ILE A 300 -1.97 -4.26 -12.09
C ILE A 300 -1.60 -2.91 -12.68
N LEU A 301 -2.18 -2.55 -13.82
CA LEU A 301 -1.88 -1.28 -14.47
C LEU A 301 -2.32 -0.08 -13.62
N PHE A 302 -3.47 -0.15 -12.93
CA PHE A 302 -3.87 0.87 -11.95
C PHE A 302 -2.85 1.00 -10.82
N SER A 303 -2.45 -0.11 -10.20
CA SER A 303 -1.46 -0.09 -9.11
C SER A 303 -0.10 0.45 -9.60
N ALA A 304 0.36 -0.02 -10.75
CA ALA A 304 1.63 0.40 -11.35
C ALA A 304 1.66 1.90 -11.68
N GLU A 305 0.59 2.44 -12.26
CA GLU A 305 0.47 3.87 -12.58
C GLU A 305 0.47 4.71 -11.30
N GLU A 306 -0.31 4.33 -10.29
CA GLU A 306 -0.46 5.13 -9.06
C GLU A 306 0.76 5.08 -8.15
N ARG A 307 1.53 3.98 -8.18
CA ARG A 307 2.81 3.83 -7.48
C ARG A 307 4.01 4.33 -8.30
N ASN A 308 3.79 4.89 -9.49
CA ASN A 308 4.84 5.35 -10.43
C ASN A 308 5.87 4.27 -10.80
N LEU A 309 5.43 3.02 -10.94
CA LEU A 309 6.29 1.85 -11.16
C LEU A 309 6.56 1.52 -12.64
N LEU A 310 5.82 2.13 -13.57
CA LEU A 310 5.92 1.82 -15.00
C LEU A 310 7.20 2.34 -15.66
N HIS A 311 7.74 3.44 -15.15
CA HIS A 311 8.85 4.15 -15.77
C HIS A 311 10.16 3.88 -15.02
N ALA A 312 11.23 3.66 -15.78
CA ALA A 312 12.57 3.59 -15.21
C ALA A 312 12.99 4.96 -14.62
N PRO A 313 13.90 5.00 -13.63
CA PRO A 313 14.36 6.25 -13.00
C PRO A 313 14.90 7.28 -13.99
N ASP A 314 15.51 6.83 -15.10
CA ASP A 314 16.11 7.63 -16.16
C ASP A 314 15.13 8.05 -17.27
N ALA A 315 13.85 7.65 -17.20
CA ALA A 315 12.84 8.06 -18.17
C ALA A 315 12.60 9.58 -18.13
N THR A 316 12.65 10.22 -19.30
CA THR A 316 12.50 11.66 -19.46
C THR A 316 11.08 12.14 -19.18
N ASP A 317 10.93 13.41 -18.79
CA ASP A 317 9.61 14.02 -18.56
C ASP A 317 8.73 13.99 -19.82
N GLU A 318 9.34 14.09 -21.00
CA GLU A 318 8.64 13.98 -22.29
C GLU A 318 8.05 12.58 -22.49
N GLN A 319 8.81 11.52 -22.20
CA GLN A 319 8.34 10.13 -22.29
C GLN A 319 7.18 9.87 -21.32
N ARG A 320 7.31 10.35 -20.07
CA ARG A 320 6.28 10.24 -19.04
C ARG A 320 5.00 10.97 -19.44
N SER A 321 5.10 12.20 -19.95
CA SER A 321 3.95 12.96 -20.44
C SER A 321 3.29 12.27 -21.62
N LEU A 322 4.06 11.77 -22.59
CA LEU A 322 3.52 11.11 -23.78
C LEU A 322 2.70 9.86 -23.40
N PHE A 323 3.20 9.06 -22.46
CA PHE A 323 2.45 7.93 -21.91
C PHE A 323 1.18 8.40 -21.18
N ALA A 324 1.31 9.36 -20.26
CA ALA A 324 0.20 9.90 -19.47
C ALA A 324 -0.94 10.45 -20.35
N ASP A 325 -0.61 11.18 -21.41
CA ASP A 325 -1.56 11.86 -22.28
C ASP A 325 -2.15 10.93 -23.37
N GLY A 326 -1.41 9.89 -23.75
CA GLY A 326 -1.72 9.01 -24.87
C GLY A 326 -2.31 7.66 -24.48
N TYR A 327 -1.77 7.02 -23.45
CA TYR A 327 -1.88 5.57 -23.24
C TYR A 327 -2.25 5.15 -21.81
N ALA A 328 -2.12 6.05 -20.84
CA ALA A 328 -2.40 5.75 -19.44
C ALA A 328 -3.86 5.36 -19.20
N LEU A 329 -4.06 4.37 -18.34
CA LEU A 329 -5.35 3.86 -17.90
C LEU A 329 -6.14 4.92 -17.10
N SER A 330 -5.43 5.83 -16.42
CA SER A 330 -6.02 7.02 -15.80
C SER A 330 -6.94 7.81 -16.74
N ARG A 331 -6.66 7.86 -18.05
CA ARG A 331 -7.52 8.51 -19.06
C ARG A 331 -8.84 7.77 -19.27
N LEU A 332 -8.81 6.44 -19.32
CA LEU A 332 -10.03 5.64 -19.43
C LEU A 332 -10.89 5.82 -18.17
N ARG A 333 -10.25 5.87 -17.00
CA ARG A 333 -10.92 6.17 -15.73
C ARG A 333 -11.62 7.52 -15.73
N GLU A 334 -10.99 8.59 -16.23
CA GLU A 334 -11.64 9.90 -16.36
C GLU A 334 -12.80 9.89 -17.37
N ARG A 335 -12.64 9.18 -18.49
CA ARG A 335 -13.71 9.03 -19.51
C ARG A 335 -14.90 8.25 -18.96
N ALA A 336 -14.66 7.24 -18.13
CA ALA A 336 -15.68 6.41 -17.50
C ALA A 336 -16.64 7.21 -16.59
N LEU A 337 -16.26 8.40 -16.13
CA LEU A 337 -17.15 9.29 -15.37
C LEU A 337 -18.18 10.02 -16.25
N ARG A 338 -17.99 10.10 -17.57
CA ARG A 338 -18.82 10.90 -18.47
C ARG A 338 -19.53 10.01 -19.48
N ARG A 339 -20.86 9.90 -19.34
CA ARG A 339 -21.71 9.06 -20.21
C ARG A 339 -21.59 9.35 -21.71
N ARG A 340 -21.20 10.56 -22.12
CA ARG A 340 -20.97 10.90 -23.54
C ARG A 340 -19.88 10.09 -24.25
N HIS A 341 -18.98 9.43 -23.51
CA HIS A 341 -17.92 8.58 -24.07
C HIS A 341 -18.35 7.11 -24.20
N TYR A 342 -19.54 6.76 -23.71
CA TYR A 342 -20.10 5.42 -23.82
C TYR A 342 -20.78 5.32 -25.18
N ASP A 343 -20.04 4.80 -26.15
CA ASP A 343 -20.49 4.57 -27.51
C ASP A 343 -20.12 3.15 -27.97
N ARG A 344 -20.49 2.83 -29.21
CA ARG A 344 -20.26 1.51 -29.81
C ARG A 344 -18.95 1.40 -30.59
N ASN A 345 -18.09 2.41 -30.55
CA ASN A 345 -16.77 2.34 -31.17
C ASN A 345 -15.86 1.42 -30.35
N ARG A 346 -14.72 1.02 -30.92
CA ARG A 346 -13.73 0.12 -30.29
C ARG A 346 -12.35 0.74 -30.16
N ASP A 347 -12.22 2.04 -30.41
CA ASP A 347 -10.96 2.76 -30.44
C ASP A 347 -10.25 2.76 -29.08
N LEU A 348 -11.00 2.80 -27.97
CA LEU A 348 -10.42 2.72 -26.63
C LEU A 348 -9.80 1.35 -26.36
N TRP A 349 -10.46 0.28 -26.80
CA TRP A 349 -9.92 -1.07 -26.70
C TRP A 349 -8.64 -1.23 -27.52
N GLN A 350 -8.63 -0.73 -28.75
CA GLN A 350 -7.43 -0.74 -29.59
C GLN A 350 -6.26 0.03 -28.96
N GLY A 351 -6.55 1.19 -28.34
CA GLY A 351 -5.56 1.94 -27.57
C GLY A 351 -5.00 1.13 -26.39
N LEU A 352 -5.86 0.44 -25.65
CA LEU A 352 -5.45 -0.40 -24.52
C LEU A 352 -4.61 -1.61 -24.96
N GLN A 353 -4.93 -2.22 -26.10
CA GLN A 353 -4.13 -3.30 -26.70
C GLN A 353 -2.71 -2.83 -27.05
N ILE A 354 -2.54 -1.58 -27.50
CA ILE A 354 -1.21 -0.99 -27.72
C ILE A 354 -0.45 -0.88 -26.39
N THR A 355 -1.10 -0.43 -25.33
CA THR A 355 -0.50 -0.37 -23.99
C THR A 355 -0.09 -1.77 -23.51
N PHE A 356 -0.92 -2.79 -23.68
CA PHE A 356 -0.57 -4.16 -23.33
C PHE A 356 0.63 -4.68 -24.14
N GLY A 357 0.67 -4.43 -25.45
CA GLY A 357 1.82 -4.77 -26.28
C GLY A 357 3.11 -4.06 -25.85
N ALA A 358 3.02 -2.78 -25.50
CA ALA A 358 4.15 -2.00 -24.99
C ALA A 358 4.68 -2.57 -23.66
N LEU A 359 3.81 -3.04 -22.77
CA LEU A 359 4.22 -3.70 -21.52
C LEU A 359 4.72 -5.13 -21.74
N ALA A 360 4.29 -5.81 -22.80
CA ALA A 360 4.76 -7.14 -23.15
C ALA A 360 6.23 -7.13 -23.59
N THR A 361 6.60 -6.22 -24.49
CA THR A 361 7.92 -6.21 -25.16
C THR A 361 8.79 -5.01 -24.78
N GLY A 362 8.26 -4.05 -24.02
CA GLY A 362 8.90 -2.77 -23.76
C GLY A 362 8.62 -1.74 -24.87
N ALA A 363 8.60 -0.46 -24.50
CA ALA A 363 8.45 0.65 -25.43
C ALA A 363 9.32 1.84 -24.99
N PRO A 364 10.59 1.91 -25.44
CA PRO A 364 11.52 2.97 -25.06
C PRO A 364 11.01 4.38 -25.40
N GLY A 365 10.26 4.54 -26.49
CA GLY A 365 9.66 5.84 -26.86
C GLY A 365 8.64 6.37 -25.85
N LEU A 366 8.06 5.50 -25.01
CA LEU A 366 7.14 5.85 -23.93
C LEU A 366 7.80 5.74 -22.55
N GLY A 367 9.10 5.45 -22.49
CA GLY A 367 9.80 5.18 -21.23
C GLY A 367 9.26 3.96 -20.49
N LEU A 368 8.72 2.96 -21.19
CA LEU A 368 8.16 1.74 -20.61
C LEU A 368 9.13 0.57 -20.75
N SER A 369 9.38 -0.11 -19.63
CA SER A 369 10.15 -1.36 -19.61
C SER A 369 9.27 -2.57 -19.93
N ALA A 370 9.87 -3.64 -20.45
CA ALA A 370 9.17 -4.89 -20.69
C ALA A 370 8.82 -5.56 -19.35
N LEU A 371 7.52 -5.64 -19.07
CA LEU A 371 6.98 -6.32 -17.89
C LEU A 371 6.81 -7.82 -18.13
N GLY A 372 6.46 -8.23 -19.36
CA GLY A 372 6.24 -9.65 -19.67
C GLY A 372 5.11 -10.28 -18.84
N GLY A 373 5.24 -11.57 -18.50
CA GLY A 373 4.27 -12.31 -17.68
C GLY A 373 2.84 -12.20 -18.24
N LEU A 374 1.94 -11.70 -17.40
CA LEU A 374 0.52 -11.46 -17.71
C LEU A 374 0.28 -10.67 -19.02
N PHE A 375 1.20 -9.79 -19.42
CA PHE A 375 1.06 -8.98 -20.63
C PHE A 375 1.54 -9.68 -21.91
N ARG A 376 2.11 -10.89 -21.84
CA ARG A 376 2.57 -11.63 -23.03
C ARG A 376 1.42 -11.90 -24.00
N ALA A 377 1.78 -11.93 -25.28
CA ALA A 377 0.85 -12.32 -26.33
C ALA A 377 0.50 -13.81 -26.21
N GLY A 378 -0.77 -14.17 -26.45
CA GLY A 378 -1.22 -15.56 -26.40
C GLY A 378 -1.67 -16.04 -25.02
N GLU A 379 -1.59 -15.20 -23.99
CA GLU A 379 -2.18 -15.49 -22.68
C GLU A 379 -3.73 -15.40 -22.69
N CYS A 380 -4.29 -14.68 -23.67
CA CYS A 380 -5.74 -14.60 -23.91
C CYS A 380 -6.03 -14.83 -25.40
N PRO A 381 -5.77 -16.03 -25.95
CA PRO A 381 -5.76 -16.27 -27.40
C PRO A 381 -7.09 -15.97 -28.09
N ASP A 382 -8.23 -16.19 -27.40
CA ASP A 382 -9.56 -15.95 -27.94
C ASP A 382 -10.01 -14.49 -27.81
N LEU A 383 -9.34 -13.71 -26.94
CA LEU A 383 -9.68 -12.31 -26.66
C LEU A 383 -8.67 -11.30 -27.22
N ASP A 384 -7.41 -11.69 -27.44
CA ASP A 384 -6.33 -10.81 -27.90
C ASP A 384 -6.67 -10.20 -29.28
N GLY A 385 -7.45 -10.91 -30.11
CA GLY A 385 -7.96 -10.43 -31.40
C GLY A 385 -9.42 -9.97 -31.40
N ALA A 386 -10.13 -10.09 -30.27
CA ALA A 386 -11.54 -9.76 -30.17
C ALA A 386 -11.75 -8.24 -30.04
N ALA A 387 -12.96 -7.78 -30.33
CA ALA A 387 -13.37 -6.38 -30.22
C ALA A 387 -14.41 -6.17 -29.12
N ILE A 388 -14.33 -5.04 -28.43
CA ILE A 388 -15.31 -4.63 -27.41
C ILE A 388 -15.70 -3.17 -27.66
N ALA A 389 -16.97 -2.87 -27.43
CA ALA A 389 -17.47 -1.50 -27.52
C ALA A 389 -17.01 -0.66 -26.32
N ASN A 390 -16.81 0.64 -26.54
CA ASN A 390 -16.39 1.60 -25.53
C ASN A 390 -17.36 1.63 -24.34
N GLU A 391 -18.66 1.45 -24.56
CA GLU A 391 -19.65 1.39 -23.48
C GLU A 391 -19.37 0.29 -22.45
N HIS A 392 -19.02 -0.92 -22.91
CA HIS A 392 -18.69 -2.04 -22.03
C HIS A 392 -17.29 -1.88 -21.41
N LEU A 393 -16.30 -1.42 -22.17
CA LEU A 393 -14.96 -1.18 -21.64
C LEU A 393 -14.97 -0.08 -20.56
N LEU A 394 -15.67 1.03 -20.80
CA LEU A 394 -15.75 2.12 -19.83
C LEU A 394 -16.56 1.74 -18.60
N GLU A 395 -17.62 0.94 -18.73
CA GLU A 395 -18.34 0.42 -17.57
C GLU A 395 -17.48 -0.57 -16.78
N THR A 396 -16.68 -1.41 -17.45
CA THR A 396 -15.67 -2.27 -16.81
C THR A 396 -14.69 -1.42 -16.00
N VAL A 397 -14.06 -0.42 -16.64
CA VAL A 397 -13.13 0.51 -15.98
C VAL A 397 -13.79 1.27 -14.84
N ARG A 398 -15.07 1.66 -14.99
CA ARG A 398 -15.83 2.34 -13.95
C ARG A 398 -15.98 1.48 -12.69
N ASN A 399 -16.36 0.21 -12.85
CA ASN A 399 -16.57 -0.70 -11.73
C ASN A 399 -15.25 -1.09 -11.03
N LEU A 400 -14.13 -1.09 -11.76
CA LEU A 400 -12.80 -1.26 -11.15
C LEU A 400 -12.30 0.02 -10.46
N ALA A 401 -12.59 1.19 -11.02
CA ALA A 401 -12.01 2.44 -10.52
C ALA A 401 -12.83 3.11 -9.41
N PHE A 402 -14.11 2.75 -9.27
CA PHE A 402 -15.04 3.46 -8.40
C PHE A 402 -16.06 2.52 -7.74
N PHE A 403 -16.46 2.87 -6.52
CA PHE A 403 -17.57 2.24 -5.83
C PHE A 403 -18.54 3.30 -5.26
N ARG A 404 -19.77 2.90 -4.98
CA ARG A 404 -20.75 3.80 -4.37
C ARG A 404 -20.57 3.82 -2.86
N SER A 405 -20.36 5.02 -2.31
CA SER A 405 -20.40 5.27 -0.87
C SER A 405 -21.56 6.23 -0.57
N GLY A 406 -22.68 5.68 -0.12
CA GLY A 406 -23.93 6.43 0.03
C GLY A 406 -24.42 6.99 -1.32
N ASN A 407 -24.59 8.31 -1.40
CA ASN A 407 -25.01 9.01 -2.62
C ASN A 407 -23.84 9.47 -3.50
N SER A 408 -22.60 9.25 -3.07
CA SER A 408 -21.40 9.70 -3.76
C SER A 408 -20.66 8.53 -4.40
N LEU A 409 -19.92 8.82 -5.45
CA LEU A 409 -19.00 7.87 -6.08
C LEU A 409 -17.61 8.09 -5.48
N ALA A 410 -17.09 7.09 -4.78
CA ALA A 410 -15.74 7.09 -4.22
C ALA A 410 -14.78 6.40 -5.20
N ARG A 411 -13.52 6.85 -5.22
CA ARG A 411 -12.47 6.27 -6.04
C ARG A 411 -11.80 5.13 -5.28
N VAL A 412 -11.40 4.08 -5.97
CA VAL A 412 -10.53 3.05 -5.41
C VAL A 412 -9.08 3.55 -5.45
N ASN A 413 -8.40 3.51 -4.30
CA ASN A 413 -7.01 3.90 -4.15
C ASN A 413 -6.10 2.67 -4.24
N TYR A 414 -5.56 2.40 -5.43
CA TYR A 414 -4.70 1.24 -5.68
C TYR A 414 -3.25 1.47 -5.25
N ARG A 415 -2.85 2.73 -5.02
CA ARG A 415 -1.54 3.07 -4.46
C ARG A 415 -1.35 2.45 -3.09
N ASP A 416 -2.32 2.67 -2.21
CA ASP A 416 -2.22 2.37 -0.78
C ASP A 416 -2.81 0.99 -0.42
N MET A 417 -3.39 0.29 -1.39
CA MET A 417 -3.98 -1.05 -1.20
C MET A 417 -2.91 -2.09 -0.95
N ASP A 418 -3.07 -2.90 0.10
CA ASP A 418 -2.10 -3.97 0.39
C ASP A 418 -2.26 -5.14 -0.59
N THR A 419 -1.18 -5.89 -0.80
CA THR A 419 -1.21 -7.11 -1.62
C THR A 419 -2.11 -8.18 -1.02
N GLU A 420 -2.24 -8.22 0.31
CA GLU A 420 -3.19 -9.08 1.03
C GLU A 420 -4.65 -8.72 0.70
N GLU A 421 -4.96 -7.42 0.61
CA GLU A 421 -6.31 -6.96 0.28
C GLU A 421 -6.70 -7.36 -1.15
N LEU A 422 -5.78 -7.17 -2.10
CA LEU A 422 -5.96 -7.63 -3.47
C LEU A 422 -6.10 -9.17 -3.53
N GLY A 423 -5.23 -9.89 -2.84
CA GLY A 423 -5.28 -11.36 -2.74
C GLY A 423 -6.65 -11.88 -2.30
N SER A 424 -7.23 -11.28 -1.25
CA SER A 424 -8.55 -11.67 -0.74
C SER A 424 -9.70 -11.45 -1.73
N VAL A 425 -9.66 -10.35 -2.50
CA VAL A 425 -10.63 -10.08 -3.57
C VAL A 425 -10.55 -11.17 -4.61
N TYR A 426 -9.34 -11.58 -4.99
CA TYR A 426 -9.10 -12.56 -6.04
C TYR A 426 -9.49 -13.98 -5.66
N GLU A 427 -9.18 -14.41 -4.44
CA GLU A 427 -9.64 -15.71 -3.93
C GLU A 427 -11.16 -15.82 -4.01
N SER A 428 -11.88 -14.74 -3.66
CA SER A 428 -13.34 -14.70 -3.77
C SER A 428 -13.82 -14.86 -5.22
N LEU A 429 -13.04 -14.42 -6.21
CA LEU A 429 -13.39 -14.58 -7.64
C LEU A 429 -13.17 -16.02 -8.13
N LEU A 430 -12.27 -16.79 -7.50
CA LEU A 430 -12.04 -18.20 -7.84
C LEU A 430 -13.24 -19.08 -7.47
N GLU A 431 -14.07 -18.65 -6.52
CA GLU A 431 -15.30 -19.34 -6.15
C GLU A 431 -16.43 -19.15 -7.19
N LEU A 432 -16.31 -18.17 -8.08
CA LEU A 432 -17.31 -17.88 -9.10
C LEU A 432 -17.32 -18.98 -10.18
N ARG A 433 -18.53 -19.44 -10.53
CA ARG A 433 -18.72 -20.42 -11.61
C ARG A 433 -19.36 -19.76 -12.82
N PRO A 434 -18.67 -19.68 -13.97
CA PRO A 434 -19.17 -18.97 -15.14
C PRO A 434 -20.26 -19.76 -15.86
N VAL A 435 -21.28 -19.04 -16.34
CA VAL A 435 -22.34 -19.55 -17.22
C VAL A 435 -22.47 -18.63 -18.42
N ILE A 436 -22.62 -19.23 -19.59
CA ILE A 436 -22.94 -18.51 -20.83
C ILE A 436 -24.31 -19.01 -21.28
N ASP A 437 -25.29 -18.10 -21.29
CA ASP A 437 -26.58 -18.33 -21.88
C ASP A 437 -26.50 -17.98 -23.37
N VAL A 438 -26.42 -19.04 -24.20
CA VAL A 438 -26.36 -18.95 -25.66
C VAL A 438 -27.75 -18.79 -26.29
N ASP A 439 -28.82 -19.05 -25.54
CA ASP A 439 -30.20 -18.90 -26.00
C ASP A 439 -30.72 -17.47 -25.76
N ALA A 440 -30.07 -16.73 -24.86
CA ALA A 440 -30.32 -15.29 -24.66
C ALA A 440 -30.01 -14.47 -25.92
N SER A 441 -30.80 -13.41 -26.15
CA SER A 441 -30.58 -12.45 -27.23
C SER A 441 -30.48 -11.03 -26.68
N PRO A 442 -29.26 -10.44 -26.59
CA PRO A 442 -27.96 -11.05 -26.93
C PRO A 442 -27.53 -12.13 -25.93
N TRP A 443 -26.53 -12.94 -26.31
CA TRP A 443 -25.91 -13.93 -25.44
C TRP A 443 -25.45 -13.28 -24.12
N ALA A 444 -25.60 -14.00 -23.01
CA ALA A 444 -25.32 -13.46 -21.69
C ALA A 444 -24.26 -14.28 -20.94
N PHE A 445 -23.24 -13.60 -20.44
CA PHE A 445 -22.28 -14.12 -19.48
C PHE A 445 -22.69 -13.73 -18.05
N ALA A 446 -22.81 -14.72 -17.17
CA ALA A 446 -23.22 -14.56 -15.78
C ALA A 446 -22.54 -15.63 -14.88
N PHE A 447 -22.84 -15.62 -13.58
CA PHE A 447 -22.34 -16.63 -12.64
C PHE A 447 -23.48 -17.49 -12.07
N ILE A 448 -23.18 -18.75 -11.74
CA ILE A 448 -24.15 -19.63 -11.05
C ILE A 448 -24.54 -18.99 -9.72
N GLY A 449 -25.84 -18.86 -9.48
CA GLY A 449 -26.39 -18.22 -8.27
C GLY A 449 -26.83 -16.78 -8.46
N ASP A 450 -26.55 -16.17 -9.62
CA ASP A 450 -27.04 -14.83 -10.00
C ASP A 450 -28.55 -14.86 -10.32
N GLY A 451 -29.42 -14.99 -9.30
CA GLY A 451 -30.83 -14.56 -9.27
C GLY A 451 -31.83 -15.10 -10.30
N ASN A 452 -31.42 -15.72 -11.39
CA ASN A 452 -32.23 -16.13 -12.52
C ASN A 452 -31.91 -17.60 -12.86
N GLY A 453 -32.84 -18.50 -12.56
CA GLY A 453 -32.89 -19.80 -13.24
C GLY A 453 -32.87 -21.02 -12.33
N GLU A 454 -31.77 -21.28 -11.60
CA GLU A 454 -31.67 -22.52 -10.82
C GLU A 454 -30.95 -22.29 -9.48
N ARG A 455 -31.75 -22.06 -8.44
CA ARG A 455 -31.32 -22.36 -7.08
C ARG A 455 -31.10 -23.87 -7.00
N VAL A 456 -29.86 -24.32 -7.14
CA VAL A 456 -29.46 -25.67 -6.74
C VAL A 456 -29.75 -25.77 -5.23
N LYS A 457 -30.90 -26.36 -4.89
CA LYS A 457 -31.29 -26.75 -3.53
C LYS A 457 -30.23 -27.71 -2.99
N GLY A 458 -29.23 -27.15 -2.32
CA GLY A 458 -28.07 -27.86 -1.81
C GLY A 458 -26.83 -26.98 -1.64
N SER A 459 -26.71 -25.89 -2.41
CA SER A 459 -25.53 -25.00 -2.37
C SER A 459 -25.64 -23.81 -1.41
N GLU A 460 -26.77 -23.60 -0.75
CA GLU A 460 -26.90 -22.56 0.31
C GLU A 460 -26.19 -22.97 1.62
N ARG A 461 -25.52 -24.13 1.66
CA ARG A 461 -24.61 -24.50 2.74
C ARG A 461 -23.22 -24.80 2.16
N LYS A 462 -22.27 -23.93 2.52
CA LYS A 462 -20.81 -23.91 2.18
C LYS A 462 -20.38 -23.05 0.98
N LEU A 463 -20.86 -21.81 0.89
CA LEU A 463 -20.29 -20.73 0.04
C LEU A 463 -19.42 -19.74 0.85
N THR A 464 -18.87 -20.19 1.98
CA THR A 464 -18.00 -19.40 2.86
C THR A 464 -16.74 -20.19 3.22
N GLY A 465 -16.34 -21.10 2.32
CA GLY A 465 -15.34 -22.13 2.57
C GLY A 465 -13.91 -21.72 2.22
N SER A 466 -13.65 -20.45 1.94
CA SER A 466 -12.28 -19.93 1.87
C SER A 466 -11.73 -19.90 3.30
N TYR A 467 -10.88 -20.87 3.63
CA TYR A 467 -10.03 -20.81 4.80
C TYR A 467 -8.96 -19.73 4.55
N TYR A 468 -9.37 -18.46 4.61
CA TYR A 468 -8.44 -17.36 4.85
C TYR A 468 -7.66 -17.72 6.11
N THR A 469 -6.35 -17.88 5.98
CA THR A 469 -5.48 -17.96 7.16
C THR A 469 -5.28 -16.52 7.60
N PRO A 470 -5.80 -16.10 8.76
CA PRO A 470 -5.63 -14.72 9.21
C PRO A 470 -4.14 -14.33 9.20
N SER A 471 -3.79 -13.10 8.83
CA SER A 471 -2.39 -12.65 8.78
C SER A 471 -1.66 -12.86 10.12
N SER A 472 -2.39 -12.82 11.24
CA SER A 472 -1.86 -13.18 12.57
C SER A 472 -1.45 -14.66 12.67
N LEU A 473 -2.21 -15.58 12.07
CA LEU A 473 -1.89 -17.00 12.03
C LEU A 473 -0.78 -17.29 11.01
N VAL A 474 -0.77 -16.63 9.84
CA VAL A 474 0.34 -16.70 8.88
C VAL A 474 1.63 -16.22 9.54
N GLY A 475 1.59 -15.07 10.20
CA GLY A 475 2.72 -14.48 10.91
C GLY A 475 3.27 -15.40 11.99
N GLU A 476 2.40 -16.00 12.81
CA GLU A 476 2.83 -16.93 13.86
C GLU A 476 3.42 -18.23 13.27
N LEU A 477 2.86 -18.74 12.18
CA LEU A 477 3.38 -19.92 11.50
C LEU A 477 4.75 -19.63 10.88
N VAL A 478 4.91 -18.52 10.16
CA VAL A 478 6.20 -18.09 9.60
C VAL A 478 7.23 -17.90 10.72
N LYS A 479 6.86 -17.21 11.80
CA LYS A 479 7.75 -17.01 12.95
C LYS A 479 8.21 -18.33 13.57
N SER A 480 7.28 -19.19 13.94
CA SER A 480 7.58 -20.46 14.62
C SER A 480 8.33 -21.47 13.74
N THR A 481 8.20 -21.40 12.42
CA THR A 481 8.85 -22.34 11.47
C THR A 481 10.16 -21.80 10.89
N LEU A 482 10.20 -20.52 10.53
CA LEU A 482 11.30 -19.93 9.77
C LEU A 482 12.40 -19.33 10.65
N ASP A 483 12.05 -18.73 11.80
CA ASP A 483 13.05 -18.14 12.71
C ASP A 483 14.12 -19.15 13.17
N PRO A 484 13.78 -20.40 13.55
CA PRO A 484 14.78 -21.39 13.93
C PRO A 484 15.72 -21.76 12.78
N VAL A 485 15.18 -21.87 11.56
CA VAL A 485 15.93 -22.24 10.35
C VAL A 485 16.89 -21.11 9.94
N ILE A 486 16.42 -19.86 10.00
CA ILE A 486 17.25 -18.67 9.80
C ILE A 486 18.42 -18.66 10.79
N ALA A 487 18.13 -18.84 12.08
CA ALA A 487 19.15 -18.82 13.13
C ALA A 487 20.19 -19.95 12.95
N GLU A 488 19.77 -21.12 12.48
CA GLU A 488 20.66 -22.22 12.13
C GLU A 488 21.54 -21.89 10.92
N ALA A 489 20.97 -21.33 9.85
CA ALA A 489 21.71 -20.95 8.64
C ALA A 489 22.82 -19.93 8.94
N VAL A 490 22.47 -18.87 9.70
CA VAL A 490 23.41 -17.83 10.12
C VAL A 490 24.53 -18.40 11.00
N ARG A 491 24.19 -19.32 11.92
CA ARG A 491 25.18 -19.98 12.80
C ARG A 491 26.09 -20.94 12.04
N ALA A 492 25.61 -21.58 10.98
CA ALA A 492 26.37 -22.52 10.18
C ALA A 492 27.43 -21.84 9.29
N ARG A 493 27.18 -20.59 8.88
CA ARG A 493 28.08 -19.80 8.01
C ARG A 493 28.21 -18.35 8.53
N PRO A 494 28.87 -18.14 9.68
CA PRO A 494 28.99 -16.81 10.28
C PRO A 494 29.81 -15.81 9.45
N GLU A 495 30.65 -16.29 8.53
CA GLU A 495 31.45 -15.48 7.61
C GLU A 495 30.66 -14.90 6.42
N ASP A 496 29.52 -15.51 6.07
CA ASP A 496 28.61 -15.06 5.02
C ASP A 496 27.15 -15.39 5.40
N PRO A 497 26.62 -14.69 6.41
CA PRO A 497 25.27 -14.94 6.91
C PRO A 497 24.18 -14.60 5.88
N CYS A 498 24.39 -13.58 5.04
CA CYS A 498 23.43 -13.19 4.01
C CYS A 498 23.34 -14.24 2.91
N GLY A 499 24.48 -14.75 2.42
CA GLY A 499 24.50 -15.85 1.47
C GLY A 499 23.88 -17.12 2.04
N ALA A 500 24.07 -17.40 3.33
CA ALA A 500 23.42 -18.54 3.99
C ALA A 500 21.90 -18.43 4.02
N ILE A 501 21.35 -17.23 4.25
CA ILE A 501 19.89 -17.00 4.20
C ILE A 501 19.39 -17.10 2.75
N LEU A 502 20.11 -16.56 1.77
CA LEU A 502 19.75 -16.64 0.34
C LEU A 502 19.82 -18.07 -0.23
N ASP A 503 20.59 -18.96 0.40
CA ASP A 503 20.64 -20.38 0.08
C ASP A 503 19.39 -21.16 0.54
N LEU A 504 18.59 -20.62 1.48
CA LEU A 504 17.35 -21.25 1.94
C LEU A 504 16.32 -21.35 0.82
N LYS A 505 15.50 -22.41 0.87
CA LYS A 505 14.42 -22.67 -0.08
C LYS A 505 13.11 -22.82 0.66
N VAL A 506 12.18 -21.91 0.41
CA VAL A 506 10.80 -21.92 0.91
C VAL A 506 9.90 -22.34 -0.23
N VAL A 507 9.17 -23.43 -0.04
CA VAL A 507 8.26 -23.99 -1.03
C VAL A 507 6.85 -24.01 -0.47
N ASP A 508 5.90 -23.45 -1.21
CA ASP A 508 4.47 -23.63 -0.96
C ASP A 508 3.86 -24.47 -2.11
N PRO A 509 3.51 -25.75 -1.86
CA PRO A 509 3.00 -26.66 -2.88
C PRO A 509 1.54 -26.41 -3.27
N ALA A 510 0.83 -25.52 -2.56
CA ALA A 510 -0.53 -25.11 -2.87
C ALA A 510 -0.65 -23.59 -2.61
N CYS A 511 0.16 -22.83 -3.36
CA CYS A 511 0.47 -21.47 -2.99
C CYS A 511 -0.70 -20.50 -3.08
N GLY A 512 -1.76 -20.84 -3.82
CA GLY A 512 -2.89 -19.94 -4.03
C GLY A 512 -2.40 -18.59 -4.55
N SER A 513 -2.95 -17.52 -3.99
CA SER A 513 -2.50 -16.13 -4.20
C SER A 513 -1.12 -15.76 -3.63
N GLY A 514 -0.41 -16.67 -2.94
CA GLY A 514 0.97 -16.46 -2.50
C GLY A 514 1.17 -15.80 -1.14
N HIS A 515 0.14 -15.76 -0.28
CA HIS A 515 0.20 -15.09 1.04
C HIS A 515 1.33 -15.62 1.94
N PHE A 516 1.49 -16.94 2.05
CA PHE A 516 2.56 -17.54 2.84
C PHE A 516 3.95 -17.24 2.24
N LEU A 517 4.06 -17.34 0.92
CA LEU A 517 5.30 -17.06 0.20
C LEU A 517 5.75 -15.62 0.39
N LEU A 518 4.83 -14.66 0.31
CA LEU A 518 5.13 -13.25 0.53
C LEU A 518 5.51 -12.98 2.00
N ALA A 519 4.78 -13.55 2.96
CA ALA A 519 5.10 -13.41 4.38
C ALA A 519 6.49 -13.99 4.72
N ALA A 520 6.83 -15.17 4.19
CA ALA A 520 8.15 -15.76 4.33
C ALA A 520 9.23 -14.90 3.66
N ALA A 521 8.94 -14.36 2.48
CA ALA A 521 9.86 -13.48 1.76
C ALA A 521 10.18 -12.22 2.57
N ARG A 522 9.15 -11.54 3.12
CA ARG A 522 9.31 -10.38 4.01
C ARG A 522 10.17 -10.73 5.22
N ARG A 523 9.91 -11.87 5.87
CA ARG A 523 10.67 -12.28 7.06
C ARG A 523 12.15 -12.55 6.79
N LEU A 524 12.48 -13.23 5.68
CA LEU A 524 13.87 -13.45 5.26
C LEU A 524 14.55 -12.14 4.87
N ALA A 525 13.85 -11.25 4.17
CA ALA A 525 14.36 -9.96 3.76
C ALA A 525 14.72 -9.09 4.97
N ASP A 526 13.85 -9.08 5.99
CA ASP A 526 14.09 -8.37 7.25
C ASP A 526 15.35 -8.86 7.95
N GLU A 527 15.59 -10.18 7.93
CA GLU A 527 16.81 -10.74 8.49
C GLU A 527 18.05 -10.34 7.69
N ILE A 528 18.04 -10.47 6.37
CA ILE A 528 19.17 -10.08 5.52
C ILE A 528 19.49 -8.61 5.75
N ALA A 529 18.48 -7.74 5.70
CA ALA A 529 18.66 -6.32 5.89
C ALA A 529 19.21 -6.00 7.31
N ARG A 530 18.75 -6.73 8.36
CA ARG A 530 19.29 -6.64 9.73
C ARG A 530 20.76 -7.02 9.80
N VAL A 531 21.13 -8.13 9.15
CA VAL A 531 22.50 -8.65 9.15
C VAL A 531 23.45 -7.75 8.35
N GLU A 532 23.04 -7.27 7.17
CA GLU A 532 23.85 -6.35 6.35
C GLU A 532 24.06 -5.00 7.02
N SER A 533 23.01 -4.45 7.63
CA SER A 533 23.09 -3.14 8.30
C SER A 533 23.73 -3.21 9.69
N GLY A 534 23.77 -4.39 10.31
CA GLY A 534 24.18 -4.58 11.71
C GLY A 534 23.22 -3.90 12.70
N ALA A 535 21.97 -3.69 12.31
CA ALA A 535 20.97 -2.92 13.04
C ALA A 535 19.68 -3.72 13.21
N GLU A 536 19.11 -3.73 14.41
CA GLU A 536 17.86 -4.46 14.70
C GLU A 536 16.68 -4.01 13.81
N THR A 537 16.70 -2.75 13.36
CA THR A 537 15.70 -2.19 12.44
C THR A 537 16.39 -1.63 11.20
N PRO A 538 16.44 -2.39 10.10
CA PRO A 538 17.06 -1.94 8.86
C PRO A 538 16.24 -0.86 8.14
N ASP A 539 16.93 -0.08 7.29
CA ASP A 539 16.29 0.94 6.46
C ASP A 539 15.38 0.32 5.38
N GLU A 540 14.36 1.08 4.96
CA GLU A 540 13.36 0.62 4.00
C GLU A 540 13.97 0.26 2.63
N GLY A 541 15.01 0.99 2.18
CA GLY A 541 15.69 0.70 0.93
C GLY A 541 16.41 -0.66 0.95
N ALA A 542 17.10 -0.95 2.06
CA ALA A 542 17.75 -2.23 2.32
C ALA A 542 16.73 -3.36 2.40
N ARG A 543 15.59 -3.15 3.08
CA ARG A 543 14.49 -4.14 3.13
C ARG A 543 13.93 -4.45 1.74
N GLN A 544 13.65 -3.42 0.93
CA GLN A 544 13.14 -3.59 -0.44
C GLN A 544 14.13 -4.33 -1.33
N HIS A 545 15.42 -3.98 -1.22
CA HIS A 545 16.47 -4.66 -1.96
C HIS A 545 16.59 -6.14 -1.54
N ALA A 546 16.64 -6.41 -0.23
CA ALA A 546 16.70 -7.76 0.31
C ALA A 546 15.46 -8.58 -0.09
N LEU A 547 14.27 -7.97 -0.08
CA LEU A 547 13.02 -8.64 -0.49
C LEU A 547 13.08 -9.10 -1.94
N ARG A 548 13.61 -8.25 -2.84
CA ARG A 548 13.82 -8.62 -4.23
C ARG A 548 14.78 -9.81 -4.36
N GLU A 549 15.90 -9.80 -3.64
CA GLU A 549 16.88 -10.89 -3.70
C GLU A 549 16.33 -12.19 -3.09
N VAL A 550 15.56 -12.12 -2.02
CA VAL A 550 14.89 -13.29 -1.41
C VAL A 550 13.87 -13.89 -2.36
N VAL A 551 12.98 -13.09 -2.94
CA VAL A 551 11.98 -13.63 -3.89
C VAL A 551 12.68 -14.26 -5.11
N ARG A 552 13.82 -13.70 -5.51
CA ARG A 552 14.64 -14.24 -6.59
C ARG A 552 15.39 -15.52 -6.23
N HIS A 553 15.73 -15.81 -4.98
CA HIS A 553 16.58 -16.96 -4.65
C HIS A 553 15.90 -18.01 -3.79
N CYS A 554 14.94 -17.63 -2.96
CA CYS A 554 14.43 -18.47 -1.88
C CYS A 554 13.00 -18.95 -2.10
N ILE A 555 12.19 -18.23 -2.88
CA ILE A 555 10.73 -18.40 -2.91
C ILE A 555 10.29 -19.25 -4.11
N TYR A 556 9.55 -20.32 -3.83
CA TYR A 556 9.03 -21.26 -4.83
C TYR A 556 7.58 -21.63 -4.52
N GLY A 557 6.76 -21.75 -5.55
CA GLY A 557 5.33 -22.03 -5.42
C GLY A 557 4.80 -22.94 -6.51
N VAL A 558 3.87 -23.80 -6.16
CA VAL A 558 3.10 -24.61 -7.11
C VAL A 558 1.62 -24.43 -6.80
N ASP A 559 0.80 -24.30 -7.85
CA ASP A 559 -0.65 -24.41 -7.72
C ASP A 559 -1.25 -25.08 -8.96
N GLN A 560 -2.31 -25.86 -8.74
CA GLN A 560 -3.03 -26.54 -9.82
C GLN A 560 -3.80 -25.53 -10.69
N ASN A 561 -4.31 -24.47 -10.06
CA ASN A 561 -5.06 -23.43 -10.72
C ASN A 561 -4.08 -22.47 -11.42
N PRO A 562 -4.06 -22.40 -12.77
CA PRO A 562 -3.18 -21.50 -13.50
C PRO A 562 -3.42 -20.02 -13.12
N LEU A 563 -4.59 -19.69 -12.59
CA LEU A 563 -4.90 -18.34 -12.16
C LEU A 563 -4.28 -17.98 -10.80
N ALA A 564 -4.26 -18.93 -9.86
CA ALA A 564 -3.58 -18.76 -8.58
C ALA A 564 -2.08 -18.53 -8.78
N VAL A 565 -1.47 -19.25 -9.73
CA VAL A 565 -0.08 -19.02 -10.15
C VAL A 565 0.16 -17.58 -10.61
N GLU A 566 -0.68 -17.07 -11.52
CA GLU A 566 -0.56 -15.70 -12.01
C GLU A 566 -0.81 -14.65 -10.92
N LEU A 567 -1.71 -14.95 -9.98
CA LEU A 567 -1.97 -14.13 -8.79
C LEU A 567 -0.76 -14.03 -7.88
N CYS A 568 -0.17 -15.17 -7.53
CA CYS A 568 1.03 -15.24 -6.72
C CYS A 568 2.17 -14.44 -7.36
N LYS A 569 2.38 -14.60 -8.69
CA LYS A 569 3.38 -13.81 -9.43
C LYS A 569 3.09 -12.32 -9.36
N ALA A 570 1.84 -11.89 -9.54
CA ALA A 570 1.45 -10.48 -9.48
C ALA A 570 1.63 -9.88 -8.08
N ALA A 571 1.27 -10.62 -7.03
CA ALA A 571 1.44 -10.19 -5.64
C ALA A 571 2.92 -10.02 -5.27
N LEU A 572 3.74 -11.05 -5.54
CA LEU A 572 5.19 -10.98 -5.35
C LEU A 572 5.81 -9.86 -6.17
N TRP A 573 5.31 -9.64 -7.39
CA TRP A 573 5.75 -8.56 -8.25
C TRP A 573 5.50 -7.19 -7.61
N MET A 574 4.27 -6.87 -7.19
CA MET A 574 3.92 -5.56 -6.63
C MET A 574 4.76 -5.16 -5.41
N GLU A 575 5.30 -6.15 -4.68
CA GLU A 575 6.11 -5.97 -3.47
C GLU A 575 7.61 -5.91 -3.76
N THR A 576 8.06 -6.48 -4.88
CA THR A 576 9.49 -6.57 -5.24
C THR A 576 9.92 -5.59 -6.34
N VAL A 577 9.02 -4.67 -6.73
CA VAL A 577 9.32 -3.72 -7.80
C VAL A 577 10.42 -2.75 -7.38
N GLU A 578 11.57 -2.88 -8.02
CA GLU A 578 12.55 -1.80 -8.12
C GLU A 578 12.35 -1.09 -9.46
N PRO A 579 12.16 0.24 -9.48
CA PRO A 579 11.97 0.99 -10.72
C PRO A 579 13.07 0.70 -11.77
N GLY A 580 12.64 0.36 -12.99
CA GLY A 580 13.54 0.15 -14.14
C GLY A 580 14.21 -1.23 -14.27
N LYS A 581 13.95 -2.19 -13.37
CA LYS A 581 14.48 -3.56 -13.51
C LYS A 581 13.48 -4.54 -14.15
N PRO A 582 13.92 -5.47 -15.02
CA PRO A 582 13.04 -6.44 -15.68
C PRO A 582 12.31 -7.36 -14.69
N LEU A 583 11.10 -7.75 -15.08
CA LEU A 583 10.15 -8.48 -14.23
C LEU A 583 10.09 -10.00 -14.47
N ALA A 584 10.86 -10.52 -15.43
CA ALA A 584 10.78 -11.92 -15.88
C ALA A 584 11.39 -12.97 -14.92
N PHE A 585 11.81 -12.61 -13.71
CA PHE A 585 12.55 -13.51 -12.82
C PHE A 585 11.65 -14.45 -12.00
N LEU A 586 10.33 -14.22 -11.95
CA LEU A 586 9.38 -15.04 -11.17
C LEU A 586 8.88 -16.30 -11.91
N ASP A 587 8.94 -16.28 -13.24
CA ASP A 587 8.43 -17.37 -14.09
C ASP A 587 9.03 -18.77 -13.82
N PRO A 588 10.32 -18.94 -13.46
CA PRO A 588 10.85 -20.27 -13.15
C PRO A 588 10.48 -20.79 -11.75
N HIS A 589 9.93 -19.96 -10.86
CA HIS A 589 9.75 -20.31 -9.45
C HIS A 589 8.30 -20.54 -9.02
N ILE A 590 7.35 -19.87 -9.68
CA ILE A 590 5.92 -20.08 -9.45
C ILE A 590 5.34 -20.79 -10.66
N LEU A 591 5.01 -22.07 -10.51
CA LEU A 591 4.65 -22.96 -11.60
C LEU A 591 3.23 -23.51 -11.44
N GLN A 592 2.57 -23.72 -12.59
CA GLN A 592 1.37 -24.52 -12.61
C GLN A 592 1.76 -26.00 -12.51
N GLY A 593 1.17 -26.70 -11.54
CA GLY A 593 1.43 -28.12 -11.34
C GLY A 593 0.42 -28.72 -10.37
N ASP A 594 0.24 -30.03 -10.47
CA ASP A 594 -0.48 -30.80 -9.44
C ASP A 594 0.58 -31.26 -8.43
N SER A 595 0.42 -30.87 -7.16
CA SER A 595 1.32 -31.26 -6.08
C SER A 595 1.31 -32.76 -5.67
N PRO A 596 0.26 -33.58 -5.88
CA PRO A 596 0.29 -35.02 -5.58
C PRO A 596 1.15 -35.88 -6.51
#